data_AF-S3CQ52-F1
#
_entry.id   AF-S3CQ52-F1
#
_cell.length_a   1.000
_cell.length_b   1.000
_cell.length_c   1.000
_cell.angle_alpha   90.00
_cell.angle_beta   90.00
_cell.angle_gamma   90.00
#
_symmetry.space_group_name_H-M   'P 1'
#
loop_
_entity.id
_entity.type
_entity.pdbx_description
1 polymer ?
#
loop_
_entity_poly.entity_id
_entity_poly.type
_entity_poly.pdbx_seq_one_letter_code
_entity_poly.pdbx_strand_id
1 'polypeptide(L)'
;MPTLDSNPSHPSHPSHSSSWNPNHDIESDEVPQLPPFYSPRPIPVSRAISELDLNTLNISNSSIPSHHSHRDSPLTPDHDSSLPGLVSPAFTPPSTPGIQTPSHPAATQHVPKPIPVDSSAPNGGCGQKKPKLLKKLPEVNCVVRARIPTTISGTEMYLHLYTNNEDNKEHLAIVFGNTIRSTSLDRPRDGETEMDRLIRGAYTGRLYPGRTASKMPENTNGNTIEKAGGENLTENTKKDPPLVRIHSECYTGETVWSARCDCGEQLDEAARLMSLPGSGGGIIIYLRQEGRGIGLGEKLKAYNLQDLGSDTVEANLLLRHPADARSYGLATAMLQDLGQEEIRLLTNNPDKVRAVEGPNREIVVKERVPMIPLAWRGKTGGIRSQEVGGYLKTKIEKMGHMLQMGDA
;
A
#
# COMPACT_ATOMS: atom_id res chain seq x y z
N MET A 1 64.74 44.00 -15.14
CA MET A 1 64.78 45.38 -14.66
C MET A 1 63.35 45.89 -14.51
N PRO A 2 62.95 46.44 -13.35
CA PRO A 2 63.08 45.92 -11.97
C PRO A 2 61.67 45.74 -11.32
N THR A 3 61.35 44.71 -10.53
CA THR A 3 61.61 44.45 -9.09
C THR A 3 61.37 45.61 -8.13
N LEU A 4 60.49 45.44 -7.13
CA LEU A 4 60.82 45.59 -5.69
C LEU A 4 59.63 45.30 -4.75
N ASP A 5 59.95 44.49 -3.73
CA ASP A 5 59.22 44.17 -2.50
C ASP A 5 58.85 45.40 -1.66
N SER A 6 57.90 45.26 -0.72
CA SER A 6 58.20 45.17 0.72
C SER A 6 56.98 45.36 1.63
N ASN A 7 56.89 44.44 2.61
CA ASN A 7 56.10 44.48 3.84
C ASN A 7 56.83 45.36 4.88
N PRO A 8 56.18 45.89 5.93
CA PRO A 8 56.62 45.49 7.28
C PRO A 8 55.55 45.41 8.39
N SER A 9 55.70 44.33 9.17
CA SER A 9 55.57 44.11 10.64
C SER A 9 54.91 45.10 11.62
N HIS A 10 54.04 44.50 12.46
CA HIS A 10 53.75 44.67 13.91
C HIS A 10 54.41 45.78 14.76
N PRO A 11 53.70 46.15 15.86
CA PRO A 11 54.33 46.16 17.18
C PRO A 11 53.57 45.36 18.26
N SER A 12 54.33 45.11 19.31
CA SER A 12 54.22 44.14 20.41
C SER A 12 53.51 44.63 21.68
N HIS A 13 53.16 43.65 22.53
CA HIS A 13 52.62 43.67 23.91
C HIS A 13 53.18 44.71 24.90
N PRO A 14 52.50 44.86 26.07
CA PRO A 14 53.14 44.29 27.26
C PRO A 14 52.23 43.41 28.14
N SER A 15 52.93 42.52 28.84
CA SER A 15 52.55 41.51 29.82
C SER A 15 52.18 42.05 31.20
N HIS A 16 51.32 41.34 31.92
CA HIS A 16 51.56 41.08 33.36
C HIS A 16 51.01 39.72 33.78
N SER A 17 51.90 38.98 34.44
CA SER A 17 51.79 37.64 35.01
C SER A 17 51.21 37.66 36.43
N SER A 18 50.46 36.63 36.82
CA SER A 18 50.68 35.96 38.12
C SER A 18 50.09 34.56 38.13
N SER A 19 50.96 33.62 38.47
CA SER A 19 50.80 32.19 38.73
C SER A 19 49.87 31.87 39.90
N TRP A 20 49.30 30.66 39.94
CA TRP A 20 49.57 29.61 40.95
C TRP A 20 48.77 28.32 40.67
N ASN A 21 49.33 27.21 41.15
CA ASN A 21 49.21 25.81 40.69
C ASN A 21 48.22 24.98 41.58
N PRO A 22 48.16 23.63 41.54
CA PRO A 22 46.94 22.84 41.33
C PRO A 22 46.48 22.02 42.57
N ASN A 23 45.44 21.20 42.37
CA ASN A 23 44.85 20.18 43.26
C ASN A 23 43.73 20.63 44.22
N HIS A 24 42.49 20.35 43.82
CA HIS A 24 41.55 19.64 44.69
C HIS A 24 40.53 18.88 43.84
N ASP A 25 40.42 17.58 44.13
CA ASP A 25 39.43 16.64 43.61
C ASP A 25 37.99 17.12 43.82
N ILE A 26 37.08 16.83 42.87
CA ILE A 26 35.69 16.38 43.07
C ILE A 26 35.17 15.77 41.75
N GLU A 27 34.85 14.48 41.87
CA GLU A 27 33.95 13.57 41.17
C GLU A 27 33.35 13.91 39.78
N SER A 28 33.44 12.85 38.96
CA SER A 28 32.80 12.53 37.70
C SER A 28 31.27 12.63 37.70
N ASP A 29 30.71 13.12 36.59
CA ASP A 29 29.44 12.60 36.06
C ASP A 29 29.53 12.48 34.52
N GLU A 30 29.60 11.23 34.07
CA GLU A 30 29.68 10.81 32.68
C GLU A 30 28.34 10.96 31.96
N VAL A 31 28.35 11.54 30.76
CA VAL A 31 27.21 11.56 29.84
C VAL A 31 27.04 10.16 29.24
N PRO A 32 25.88 9.48 29.34
CA PRO A 32 25.70 8.16 28.75
C PRO A 32 25.67 8.24 27.23
N GLN A 33 26.71 7.73 26.58
CA GLN A 33 26.75 7.48 25.13
C GLN A 33 25.85 6.25 24.82
N LEU A 34 24.71 6.48 24.16
CA LEU A 34 23.84 5.41 23.67
C LEU A 34 24.51 4.67 22.50
N PRO A 35 24.44 3.32 22.44
CA PRO A 35 25.08 2.55 21.38
C PRO A 35 24.34 2.71 20.04
N PRO A 36 25.04 2.60 18.90
CA PRO A 36 24.39 2.64 17.59
C PRO A 36 23.55 1.38 17.36
N PHE A 37 22.27 1.55 17.01
CA PHE A 37 21.37 0.45 16.64
C PHE A 37 21.81 -0.17 15.31
N TYR A 38 22.58 -1.25 15.38
CA TYR A 38 22.87 -2.12 14.24
C TYR A 38 21.78 -3.20 14.15
N SER A 39 21.05 -3.25 13.03
CA SER A 39 20.16 -4.38 12.71
C SER A 39 21.00 -5.61 12.32
N PRO A 40 20.75 -6.82 12.86
CA PRO A 40 21.45 -8.01 12.40
C PRO A 40 20.99 -8.40 10.99
N ARG A 41 21.93 -8.83 10.14
CA ARG A 41 21.63 -9.41 8.82
C ARG A 41 20.93 -10.77 9.00
N PRO A 42 19.94 -11.13 8.15
CA PRO A 42 19.31 -12.45 8.22
C PRO A 42 20.29 -13.54 7.79
N ILE A 43 20.38 -14.60 8.60
CA ILE A 43 21.13 -15.83 8.30
C ILE A 43 20.21 -16.75 7.48
N PRO A 44 20.67 -17.35 6.37
CA PRO A 44 19.87 -18.28 5.59
C PRO A 44 19.75 -19.62 6.32
N VAL A 45 18.51 -20.08 6.56
CA VAL A 45 18.26 -21.45 7.04
C VAL A 45 18.09 -22.35 5.82
N SER A 46 19.16 -23.06 5.46
CA SER A 46 19.09 -24.19 4.53
C SER A 46 19.11 -25.52 5.31
N ARG A 47 18.02 -26.30 5.12
CA ARG A 47 17.85 -27.79 5.18
C ARG A 47 19.04 -28.62 5.72
N ALA A 48 18.90 -29.64 6.58
CA ALA A 48 17.88 -30.69 6.66
C ALA A 48 18.03 -31.53 7.97
N ILE A 49 17.22 -32.60 8.07
CA ILE A 49 17.25 -33.77 8.98
C ILE A 49 16.21 -33.65 10.11
N SER A 50 15.22 -34.53 10.28
CA SER A 50 14.86 -35.78 9.59
C SER A 50 13.39 -36.08 9.82
N GLU A 51 12.85 -36.92 8.94
CA GLU A 51 11.58 -37.62 9.05
C GLU A 51 11.28 -38.15 10.45
N LEU A 52 10.06 -37.93 10.93
CA LEU A 52 9.44 -38.70 11.99
C LEU A 52 8.11 -39.23 11.46
N ASP A 53 8.20 -40.50 11.10
CA ASP A 53 7.25 -41.37 10.46
C ASP A 53 6.09 -41.68 11.42
N LEU A 54 4.90 -41.15 11.12
CA LEU A 54 3.66 -41.38 11.86
C LEU A 54 2.98 -42.65 11.34
N ASN A 55 3.62 -43.82 11.46
CA ASN A 55 3.00 -45.10 11.17
C ASN A 55 3.80 -46.27 11.75
N THR A 56 3.83 -46.43 13.08
CA THR A 56 3.87 -47.73 13.80
C THR A 56 3.76 -47.36 15.29
N LEU A 57 2.74 -47.76 16.03
CA LEU A 57 2.83 -48.91 16.93
C LEU A 57 1.45 -49.15 17.56
N ASN A 58 0.90 -50.31 17.22
CA ASN A 58 -0.18 -50.98 17.95
C ASN A 58 0.46 -51.86 19.05
N ILE A 59 -0.37 -52.39 19.95
CA ILE A 59 -0.15 -53.51 20.90
C ILE A 59 -0.10 -53.13 22.41
N SER A 60 -1.31 -53.15 23.00
CA SER A 60 -1.79 -53.92 24.19
C SER A 60 -1.07 -53.95 25.55
N ASN A 61 -1.91 -53.84 26.59
CA ASN A 61 -1.93 -54.49 27.91
C ASN A 61 -0.74 -54.30 28.87
N SER A 62 -0.98 -53.67 30.03
CA SER A 62 -1.36 -54.37 31.28
C SER A 62 -1.08 -53.57 32.58
N SER A 63 -2.03 -53.72 33.52
CA SER A 63 -1.87 -53.81 34.98
C SER A 63 -1.63 -52.57 35.87
N ILE A 64 -2.49 -52.54 36.91
CA ILE A 64 -2.64 -51.66 38.07
C ILE A 64 -1.59 -52.03 39.15
N PRO A 65 -1.29 -51.15 40.14
CA PRO A 65 -1.80 -51.44 41.49
C PRO A 65 -2.33 -50.22 42.27
N SER A 66 -3.22 -50.59 43.20
CA SER A 66 -4.02 -49.86 44.18
C SER A 66 -3.29 -49.50 45.49
N HIS A 67 -3.89 -48.60 46.31
CA HIS A 67 -3.95 -48.49 47.79
C HIS A 67 -4.05 -46.99 48.19
N HIS A 68 -4.90 -46.45 49.09
CA HIS A 68 -5.66 -46.94 50.26
C HIS A 68 -6.91 -46.05 50.54
N SER A 69 -7.90 -46.66 51.22
CA SER A 69 -9.19 -46.17 51.77
C SER A 69 -9.03 -45.40 53.11
N HIS A 70 -9.97 -44.59 53.67
CA HIS A 70 -11.35 -44.87 54.15
C HIS A 70 -11.99 -43.59 54.80
N ARG A 71 -13.29 -43.27 54.58
CA ARG A 71 -14.47 -43.19 55.51
C ARG A 71 -15.21 -41.85 55.23
N ASP A 72 -16.54 -41.63 55.29
CA ASP A 72 -17.75 -42.37 55.68
C ASP A 72 -18.96 -41.74 54.93
N SER A 73 -20.00 -42.54 54.64
CA SER A 73 -21.33 -42.23 54.04
C SER A 73 -22.32 -41.66 55.11
N PRO A 74 -23.66 -41.39 54.90
CA PRO A 74 -24.55 -41.78 53.77
C PRO A 74 -25.69 -40.79 53.37
N LEU A 75 -26.41 -41.08 52.25
CA LEU A 75 -27.89 -41.01 52.07
C LEU A 75 -28.33 -41.22 50.57
N THR A 76 -28.84 -42.43 50.25
CA THR A 76 -30.05 -42.84 49.44
C THR A 76 -30.34 -42.30 47.99
N PRO A 77 -31.22 -42.92 47.16
CA PRO A 77 -30.91 -44.04 46.24
C PRO A 77 -31.37 -43.89 44.75
N ASP A 78 -30.74 -44.68 43.87
CA ASP A 78 -31.16 -45.35 42.60
C ASP A 78 -31.92 -44.67 41.43
N HIS A 79 -31.24 -44.70 40.26
CA HIS A 79 -31.60 -45.07 38.86
C HIS A 79 -32.92 -44.56 38.22
N ASP A 80 -32.96 -43.98 37.00
CA ASP A 80 -32.38 -44.47 35.74
C ASP A 80 -32.36 -43.40 34.61
N SER A 81 -31.38 -43.56 33.70
CA SER A 81 -31.34 -43.17 32.27
C SER A 81 -31.12 -41.71 31.77
N SER A 82 -30.17 -41.62 30.83
CA SER A 82 -29.87 -40.60 29.80
C SER A 82 -28.78 -39.55 30.09
N LEU A 83 -27.77 -39.57 29.22
CA LEU A 83 -26.54 -38.78 29.20
C LEU A 83 -26.78 -37.29 28.91
N PRO A 84 -26.16 -36.34 29.63
CA PRO A 84 -25.95 -34.99 29.13
C PRO A 84 -24.50 -34.81 28.64
N GLY A 85 -24.38 -34.32 27.41
CA GLY A 85 -23.11 -33.86 26.84
C GLY A 85 -22.62 -32.61 27.56
N LEU A 86 -21.38 -32.64 28.04
CA LEU A 86 -20.70 -31.46 28.58
C LEU A 86 -20.25 -30.57 27.42
N VAL A 87 -21.11 -29.61 27.10
CA VAL A 87 -20.76 -28.37 26.42
C VAL A 87 -20.05 -27.48 27.44
N SER A 88 -18.74 -27.30 27.30
CA SER A 88 -18.06 -26.16 27.93
C SER A 88 -18.37 -24.91 27.08
N PRO A 89 -18.85 -23.80 27.66
CA PRO A 89 -19.02 -22.57 26.89
C PRO A 89 -17.63 -22.01 26.57
N ALA A 90 -17.30 -21.97 25.28
CA ALA A 90 -16.22 -21.12 24.80
C ALA A 90 -16.64 -19.68 25.08
N PHE A 91 -15.98 -19.05 26.04
CA PHE A 91 -16.08 -17.62 26.30
C PHE A 91 -15.54 -16.89 25.06
N THR A 92 -16.43 -16.59 24.12
CA THR A 92 -16.15 -15.72 22.99
C THR A 92 -16.30 -14.29 23.51
N PRO A 93 -15.26 -13.44 23.39
CA PRO A 93 -15.41 -12.04 23.76
C PRO A 93 -16.50 -11.40 22.87
N PRO A 94 -17.30 -10.45 23.41
CA PRO A 94 -18.28 -9.73 22.62
C PRO A 94 -17.58 -9.04 21.45
N SER A 95 -18.22 -9.13 20.29
CA SER A 95 -17.80 -8.60 19.01
C SER A 95 -17.06 -7.26 19.12
N THR A 96 -15.80 -7.25 18.72
CA THR A 96 -15.07 -6.01 18.45
C THR A 96 -15.87 -5.19 17.43
N PRO A 97 -16.29 -3.95 17.72
CA PRO A 97 -16.94 -3.11 16.73
C PRO A 97 -15.90 -2.76 15.66
N GLY A 98 -16.08 -3.21 14.40
CA GLY A 98 -15.25 -2.70 13.30
C GLY A 98 -15.03 -3.60 12.08
N ILE A 99 -15.27 -4.91 12.15
CA ILE A 99 -15.12 -5.78 10.97
C ILE A 99 -16.47 -5.89 10.26
N GLN A 100 -16.88 -4.80 9.60
CA GLN A 100 -17.88 -4.88 8.53
C GLN A 100 -17.20 -4.53 7.22
N THR A 101 -16.58 -5.54 6.60
CA THR A 101 -16.37 -5.55 5.16
C THR A 101 -17.76 -5.60 4.51
N PRO A 102 -18.10 -4.73 3.54
CA PRO A 102 -19.49 -4.63 3.08
C PRO A 102 -19.90 -5.88 2.31
N SER A 103 -20.67 -6.74 2.97
CA SER A 103 -21.44 -7.81 2.37
C SER A 103 -22.86 -7.33 2.09
N HIS A 104 -23.11 -6.62 0.98
CA HIS A 104 -24.46 -6.50 0.41
C HIS A 104 -24.41 -6.10 -1.07
N PRO A 105 -24.92 -6.95 -2.00
CA PRO A 105 -25.18 -6.55 -3.37
C PRO A 105 -26.63 -6.04 -3.49
N ALA A 106 -26.95 -4.88 -2.92
CA ALA A 106 -28.29 -4.27 -3.10
C ALA A 106 -28.37 -2.76 -2.84
N ALA A 107 -27.25 -2.04 -2.70
CA ALA A 107 -27.28 -0.59 -2.71
C ALA A 107 -27.16 -0.10 -4.16
N THR A 108 -28.12 0.72 -4.61
CA THR A 108 -28.04 1.51 -5.85
C THR A 108 -26.59 1.87 -6.17
N GLN A 109 -26.02 1.24 -7.21
CA GLN A 109 -24.61 1.30 -7.54
C GLN A 109 -24.27 2.68 -8.11
N HIS A 110 -24.08 3.64 -7.22
CA HIS A 110 -23.72 4.99 -7.61
C HIS A 110 -22.25 5.02 -8.07
N VAL A 111 -22.05 4.96 -9.38
CA VAL A 111 -20.75 5.19 -10.03
C VAL A 111 -20.61 6.68 -10.30
N PRO A 112 -19.53 7.36 -9.83
CA PRO A 112 -19.32 8.77 -10.13
C PRO A 112 -19.27 9.02 -11.64
N LYS A 113 -19.95 10.06 -12.11
CA LYS A 113 -19.94 10.42 -13.54
C LYS A 113 -18.54 10.89 -13.95
N PRO A 114 -17.92 10.30 -14.99
CA PRO A 114 -16.64 10.77 -15.51
C PRO A 114 -16.76 12.17 -16.14
N ILE A 115 -15.68 12.93 -16.08
CA ILE A 115 -15.57 14.28 -16.64
C ILE A 115 -14.41 14.26 -17.65
N PRO A 116 -14.63 14.57 -18.94
CA PRO A 116 -13.57 14.61 -19.94
C PRO A 116 -12.43 15.54 -19.53
N VAL A 117 -11.20 15.12 -19.78
CA VAL A 117 -10.00 15.91 -19.55
C VAL A 117 -9.39 16.26 -20.90
N ASP A 118 -9.18 17.56 -21.14
CA ASP A 118 -8.43 18.01 -22.30
C ASP A 118 -6.93 17.99 -21.98
N SER A 119 -6.32 16.83 -22.25
CA SER A 119 -4.88 16.64 -22.14
C SER A 119 -4.09 17.56 -23.07
N SER A 120 -4.68 18.18 -24.10
CA SER A 120 -3.97 19.09 -25.00
C SER A 120 -3.65 20.44 -24.36
N ALA A 121 -4.47 20.89 -23.40
CA ALA A 121 -4.27 22.11 -22.65
C ALA A 121 -3.00 22.04 -21.77
N PRO A 122 -2.24 23.14 -21.62
CA PRO A 122 -1.02 23.17 -20.80
C PRO A 122 -1.22 22.79 -19.33
N ASN A 123 -2.44 23.02 -18.82
CA ASN A 123 -2.83 22.72 -17.45
C ASN A 123 -3.70 21.45 -17.35
N GLY A 124 -3.90 20.69 -18.44
CA GLY A 124 -4.80 19.54 -18.48
C GLY A 124 -6.26 19.87 -18.12
N GLY A 125 -6.66 21.14 -18.30
CA GLY A 125 -7.99 21.65 -17.92
C GLY A 125 -8.31 21.64 -16.41
N CYS A 126 -7.39 21.21 -15.55
CA CYS A 126 -7.65 21.00 -14.12
C CYS A 126 -6.54 21.66 -13.28
N GLY A 127 -6.81 22.85 -12.72
CA GLY A 127 -5.94 23.50 -11.74
C GLY A 127 -5.15 24.71 -12.25
N GLN A 128 -4.67 25.53 -11.31
CA GLN A 128 -3.90 26.76 -11.55
C GLN A 128 -2.38 26.57 -11.37
N LYS A 129 -1.95 25.46 -10.73
CA LYS A 129 -0.55 25.19 -10.42
C LYS A 129 0.07 24.26 -11.48
N LYS A 130 1.29 24.57 -11.92
CA LYS A 130 2.09 23.65 -12.74
C LYS A 130 2.72 22.61 -11.81
N PRO A 131 2.37 21.31 -11.91
CA PRO A 131 3.02 20.30 -11.09
C PRO A 131 4.51 20.20 -11.45
N LYS A 132 5.33 19.87 -10.46
CA LYS A 132 6.75 19.57 -10.69
C LYS A 132 6.82 18.22 -11.41
N LEU A 133 7.15 18.25 -12.70
CA LEU A 133 7.40 17.05 -13.49
C LEU A 133 8.88 16.69 -13.43
N LEU A 134 9.18 15.40 -13.39
CA LEU A 134 10.55 14.92 -13.58
C LEU A 134 11.00 15.18 -15.02
N LYS A 135 12.30 15.41 -15.23
CA LYS A 135 12.87 15.57 -16.58
C LYS A 135 12.85 14.26 -17.37
N LYS A 136 13.10 13.15 -16.68
CA LYS A 136 13.08 11.78 -17.21
C LYS A 136 12.29 10.94 -16.21
N LEU A 137 11.46 10.02 -16.70
CA LEU A 137 10.79 9.05 -15.85
C LEU A 137 11.79 8.08 -15.23
N PRO A 138 11.54 7.61 -14.00
CA PRO A 138 12.37 6.58 -13.38
C PRO A 138 12.23 5.25 -14.13
N GLU A 139 13.25 4.42 -14.00
CA GLU A 139 13.21 3.05 -14.52
C GLU A 139 12.56 2.16 -13.47
N VAL A 140 11.58 1.37 -13.90
CA VAL A 140 10.82 0.47 -13.04
C VAL A 140 10.88 -0.95 -13.57
N ASN A 141 10.85 -1.91 -12.66
CA ASN A 141 10.87 -3.33 -13.02
C ASN A 141 9.90 -4.11 -12.13
N CYS A 142 8.91 -4.76 -12.73
CA CYS A 142 8.00 -5.66 -12.03
C CYS A 142 8.75 -6.95 -11.67
N VAL A 143 9.03 -7.13 -10.38
CA VAL A 143 9.81 -8.25 -9.87
C VAL A 143 8.96 -9.51 -9.79
N VAL A 144 7.74 -9.38 -9.26
CA VAL A 144 6.84 -10.51 -9.00
C VAL A 144 5.38 -10.10 -9.16
N ARG A 145 4.55 -11.06 -9.57
CA ARG A 145 3.09 -10.95 -9.59
C ARG A 145 2.43 -12.12 -8.89
N ALA A 146 1.42 -11.87 -8.06
CA ALA A 146 0.63 -12.90 -7.41
C ALA A 146 -0.88 -12.62 -7.53
N ARG A 147 -1.66 -13.69 -7.75
CA ARG A 147 -3.13 -13.62 -7.69
C ARG A 147 -3.55 -13.59 -6.23
N ILE A 148 -4.37 -12.60 -5.86
CA ILE A 148 -4.96 -12.47 -4.53
C ILE A 148 -6.44 -12.80 -4.62
N PRO A 149 -6.89 -13.89 -3.96
CA PRO A 149 -8.32 -14.15 -3.82
C PRO A 149 -9.01 -13.01 -3.06
N THR A 150 -10.06 -12.45 -3.64
CA THR A 150 -10.89 -11.42 -3.01
C THR A 150 -12.22 -12.01 -2.56
N THR A 151 -12.83 -11.38 -1.55
CA THR A 151 -14.18 -11.71 -1.07
C THR A 151 -15.28 -11.11 -1.95
N ILE A 152 -14.94 -10.12 -2.78
CA ILE A 152 -15.83 -9.49 -3.75
C ILE A 152 -15.92 -10.41 -4.97
N SER A 153 -17.12 -10.92 -5.26
CA SER A 153 -17.32 -11.90 -6.33
C SER A 153 -17.07 -11.32 -7.72
N GLY A 154 -16.43 -12.11 -8.58
CA GLY A 154 -16.43 -11.91 -10.04
C GLY A 154 -15.16 -11.33 -10.67
N THR A 155 -14.35 -10.56 -9.93
CA THR A 155 -13.14 -9.91 -10.49
C THR A 155 -11.87 -10.44 -9.84
N GLU A 156 -10.98 -11.04 -10.64
CA GLU A 156 -9.66 -11.47 -10.15
C GLU A 156 -8.80 -10.26 -9.79
N MET A 157 -8.05 -10.35 -8.70
CA MET A 157 -7.10 -9.31 -8.28
C MET A 157 -5.67 -9.86 -8.35
N TYR A 158 -4.75 -9.05 -8.87
CA TYR A 158 -3.33 -9.37 -8.96
C TYR A 158 -2.50 -8.25 -8.35
N LEU A 159 -1.56 -8.61 -7.48
CA LEU A 159 -0.54 -7.69 -6.99
C LEU A 159 0.70 -7.82 -7.85
N HIS A 160 1.23 -6.69 -8.30
CA HIS A 160 2.50 -6.56 -8.98
C HIS A 160 3.44 -5.75 -8.10
N LEU A 161 4.60 -6.31 -7.76
CA LEU A 161 5.62 -5.64 -6.96
C LEU A 161 6.69 -5.07 -7.87
N TYR A 162 6.99 -3.79 -7.70
CA TYR A 162 7.94 -3.03 -8.50
C TYR A 162 9.14 -2.58 -7.69
N THR A 163 10.32 -2.71 -8.27
CA THR A 163 11.53 -2.00 -7.86
C THR A 163 11.79 -0.84 -8.83
N ASN A 164 12.61 0.11 -8.41
CA ASN A 164 12.90 1.31 -9.19
C ASN A 164 14.31 1.88 -8.90
N ASN A 165 14.69 2.91 -9.64
CA ASN A 165 15.98 3.60 -9.49
C ASN A 165 15.88 5.03 -8.90
N GLU A 166 14.69 5.48 -8.51
CA GLU A 166 14.45 6.79 -7.88
C GLU A 166 14.59 6.70 -6.35
N ASP A 167 14.12 5.60 -5.76
CA ASP A 167 14.25 5.30 -4.35
C ASP A 167 14.56 3.82 -4.08
N ASN A 168 14.81 3.50 -2.81
CA ASN A 168 15.13 2.13 -2.36
C ASN A 168 13.87 1.38 -1.87
N LYS A 169 12.67 1.79 -2.31
CA LYS A 169 11.42 1.19 -1.86
C LYS A 169 10.83 0.30 -2.94
N GLU A 170 10.08 -0.68 -2.48
CA GLU A 170 9.20 -1.44 -3.34
C GLU A 170 7.85 -0.72 -3.45
N HIS A 171 7.25 -0.73 -4.63
CA HIS A 171 5.94 -0.14 -4.89
C HIS A 171 5.00 -1.21 -5.47
N LEU A 172 3.69 -0.99 -5.36
CA LEU A 172 2.71 -2.00 -5.76
C LEU A 172 1.79 -1.45 -6.85
N ALA A 173 1.44 -2.30 -7.80
CA ALA A 173 0.25 -2.10 -8.62
C ALA A 173 -0.76 -3.22 -8.30
N ILE A 174 -1.95 -2.81 -7.85
CA ILE A 174 -3.10 -3.69 -7.61
C ILE A 174 -3.95 -3.65 -8.87
N VAL A 175 -3.97 -4.77 -9.59
CA VAL A 175 -4.65 -4.89 -10.88
C VAL A 175 -5.90 -5.72 -10.71
N PHE A 176 -7.04 -5.17 -11.12
CA PHE A 176 -8.35 -5.82 -11.13
C PHE A 176 -8.64 -6.30 -12.56
N GLY A 177 -8.94 -7.58 -12.70
CA GLY A 177 -9.01 -8.29 -13.99
C GLY A 177 -7.70 -8.99 -14.35
N ASN A 178 -7.73 -9.80 -15.41
CA ASN A 178 -6.61 -10.63 -15.86
C ASN A 178 -6.03 -10.23 -17.22
N THR A 179 -6.52 -9.14 -17.81
CA THR A 179 -6.11 -8.69 -19.15
C THR A 179 -4.90 -7.74 -19.12
N ILE A 180 -4.67 -7.03 -18.02
CA ILE A 180 -3.58 -6.07 -17.88
C ILE A 180 -2.32 -6.82 -17.42
N ARG A 181 -1.21 -6.64 -18.13
CA ARG A 181 0.05 -7.34 -17.85
C ARG A 181 1.23 -6.40 -17.92
N SER A 182 2.28 -6.73 -17.16
CA SER A 182 3.52 -5.98 -17.10
C SER A 182 4.53 -6.48 -18.14
N THR A 183 5.07 -5.55 -18.92
CA THR A 183 6.10 -5.82 -19.94
C THR A 183 7.41 -6.31 -19.30
N SER A 184 7.90 -5.64 -18.26
CA SER A 184 9.11 -6.05 -17.54
C SER A 184 8.95 -7.38 -16.81
N LEU A 185 7.74 -7.67 -16.32
CA LEU A 185 7.42 -8.99 -15.80
C LEU A 185 7.51 -10.00 -16.94
N ASP A 186 6.82 -9.84 -18.05
CA ASP A 186 6.70 -10.93 -19.02
C ASP A 186 7.96 -11.24 -19.82
N ARG A 187 8.85 -10.27 -19.93
CA ARG A 187 10.16 -10.40 -20.57
C ARG A 187 10.97 -11.59 -20.00
N PRO A 188 11.52 -12.48 -20.86
CA PRO A 188 12.48 -13.49 -20.43
C PRO A 188 13.73 -12.87 -19.80
N ARG A 189 14.25 -13.52 -18.77
CA ARG A 189 15.52 -13.15 -18.12
C ARG A 189 16.61 -14.15 -18.48
N ASP A 190 17.86 -13.71 -18.53
CA ASP A 190 18.98 -14.59 -18.89
C ASP A 190 19.14 -15.71 -17.85
N GLY A 191 19.25 -16.94 -18.33
CA GLY A 191 19.35 -18.14 -17.48
C GLY A 191 18.05 -18.55 -16.76
N GLU A 192 16.93 -17.89 -17.06
CA GLU A 192 15.63 -18.15 -16.42
C GLU A 192 15.00 -19.46 -16.88
N THR A 193 14.62 -20.32 -15.93
CA THR A 193 13.85 -21.54 -16.21
C THR A 193 12.35 -21.27 -16.28
N GLU A 194 11.56 -22.20 -16.85
CA GLU A 194 10.09 -22.10 -16.80
C GLU A 194 9.56 -22.07 -15.37
N MET A 195 10.21 -22.78 -14.44
CA MET A 195 9.83 -22.76 -13.04
C MET A 195 10.06 -21.38 -12.41
N ASP A 196 11.17 -20.72 -12.72
CA ASP A 196 11.45 -19.35 -12.26
C ASP A 196 10.39 -18.37 -12.77
N ARG A 197 9.94 -18.53 -14.02
CA ARG A 197 8.82 -17.76 -14.61
C ARG A 197 7.52 -17.97 -13.86
N LEU A 198 7.21 -19.21 -13.50
CA LEU A 198 6.02 -19.53 -12.71
C LEU A 198 6.11 -18.92 -11.30
N ILE A 199 7.25 -19.05 -10.62
CA ILE A 199 7.50 -18.55 -9.26
C ILE A 199 7.31 -17.03 -9.19
N ARG A 200 7.89 -16.29 -10.14
CA ARG A 200 7.74 -14.82 -10.17
C ARG A 200 6.39 -14.36 -10.74
N GLY A 201 5.57 -15.29 -11.22
CA GLY A 201 4.23 -14.98 -11.68
C GLY A 201 4.10 -14.53 -13.14
N ALA A 202 5.11 -14.75 -13.99
CA ALA A 202 5.08 -14.43 -15.41
C ALA A 202 4.47 -15.57 -16.25
N TYR A 203 3.19 -15.83 -16.00
CA TYR A 203 2.43 -16.87 -16.68
C TYR A 203 1.08 -16.35 -17.20
N THR A 204 0.46 -17.10 -18.12
CA THR A 204 -0.92 -16.86 -18.57
C THR A 204 -1.89 -17.87 -17.97
N GLY A 205 -3.15 -17.48 -17.79
CA GLY A 205 -4.18 -18.33 -17.17
C GLY A 205 -3.96 -18.55 -15.66
N ARG A 206 -4.47 -19.67 -15.14
CA ARG A 206 -4.44 -20.00 -13.70
C ARG A 206 -3.38 -21.06 -13.40
N LEU A 207 -2.68 -20.93 -12.27
CA LEU A 207 -1.79 -21.99 -11.77
C LEU A 207 -2.60 -23.16 -11.22
N TYR A 208 -2.04 -24.35 -11.35
CA TYR A 208 -2.54 -25.60 -10.75
C TYR A 208 -1.33 -26.49 -10.38
N PRO A 209 -1.47 -27.40 -9.39
CA PRO A 209 -0.41 -28.32 -9.02
C PRO A 209 0.08 -29.14 -10.23
N GLY A 210 1.40 -29.23 -10.40
CA GLY A 210 2.03 -29.97 -11.52
C GLY A 210 2.18 -29.19 -12.82
N ARG A 211 1.78 -27.91 -12.88
CA ARG A 211 2.03 -27.05 -14.05
C ARG A 211 3.52 -26.79 -14.26
N THR A 212 4.01 -27.01 -15.49
CA THR A 212 5.43 -26.87 -15.86
C THR A 212 5.70 -25.77 -16.88
N ALA A 213 4.68 -25.23 -17.55
CA ALA A 213 4.82 -24.20 -18.59
C ALA A 213 4.15 -22.88 -18.20
N SER A 214 4.84 -21.77 -18.44
CA SER A 214 4.38 -20.41 -18.16
C SER A 214 3.29 -19.94 -19.14
N LYS A 215 3.30 -20.40 -20.38
CA LYS A 215 2.24 -20.13 -21.36
C LYS A 215 1.28 -21.32 -21.45
N MET A 216 0.00 -21.03 -21.61
CA MET A 216 -0.96 -22.06 -22.02
C MET A 216 -0.70 -22.43 -23.49
N PRO A 217 -0.77 -23.71 -23.89
CA PRO A 217 -0.68 -24.08 -25.30
C PRO A 217 -1.81 -23.40 -26.07
N GLU A 218 -1.46 -22.73 -27.17
CA GLU A 218 -2.45 -22.29 -28.15
C GLU A 218 -3.16 -23.53 -28.67
N ASN A 219 -4.49 -23.48 -28.74
CA ASN A 219 -5.28 -24.62 -29.18
C ASN A 219 -5.10 -24.76 -30.70
N THR A 220 -4.08 -25.51 -31.14
CA THR A 220 -3.71 -25.72 -32.55
C THR A 220 -4.66 -26.66 -33.30
N ASN A 221 -5.94 -26.69 -32.94
CA ASN A 221 -6.96 -27.49 -33.60
C ASN A 221 -7.90 -26.54 -34.34
N GLY A 222 -7.72 -26.46 -35.67
CA GLY A 222 -8.64 -25.81 -36.61
C GLY A 222 -9.99 -26.53 -36.75
N ASN A 223 -10.61 -26.88 -35.62
CA ASN A 223 -12.00 -27.31 -35.56
C ASN A 223 -12.77 -26.27 -34.75
N THR A 224 -13.71 -25.61 -35.42
CA THR A 224 -14.82 -24.87 -34.84
C THR A 224 -15.54 -25.72 -33.79
N ILE A 225 -15.07 -25.65 -32.55
CA ILE A 225 -15.88 -25.93 -31.38
C ILE A 225 -16.69 -24.66 -31.15
N GLU A 226 -18.01 -24.83 -31.12
CA GLU A 226 -19.00 -23.79 -30.91
C GLU A 226 -18.58 -22.85 -29.76
N LYS A 227 -18.65 -21.55 -30.07
CA LYS A 227 -18.36 -20.43 -29.19
C LYS A 227 -19.19 -20.52 -27.90
N ALA A 228 -18.58 -21.04 -26.84
CA ALA A 228 -18.92 -20.66 -25.47
C ALA A 228 -17.66 -20.04 -24.85
N GLY A 229 -17.56 -18.71 -24.93
CA GLY A 229 -16.66 -17.91 -24.08
C GLY A 229 -15.27 -17.53 -24.62
N GLY A 230 -14.97 -17.77 -25.91
CA GLY A 230 -13.75 -17.29 -26.56
C GLY A 230 -14.05 -16.20 -27.57
N GLU A 231 -13.91 -14.93 -27.19
CA GLU A 231 -13.91 -13.84 -28.16
C GLU A 231 -12.60 -13.85 -28.94
N ASN A 232 -12.74 -13.93 -30.26
CA ASN A 232 -11.68 -13.72 -31.23
C ASN A 232 -11.05 -12.33 -31.03
N LEU A 233 -9.74 -12.28 -30.83
CA LEU A 233 -8.92 -11.06 -30.78
C LEU A 233 -8.72 -10.42 -32.17
N THR A 234 -9.79 -10.27 -32.95
CA THR A 234 -9.80 -9.56 -34.24
C THR A 234 -11.07 -8.73 -34.44
N GLU A 235 -11.65 -8.22 -33.36
CA GLU A 235 -12.52 -7.06 -33.42
C GLU A 235 -11.95 -5.96 -32.53
N ASN A 236 -11.67 -4.82 -33.17
CA ASN A 236 -11.29 -3.55 -32.55
C ASN A 236 -12.51 -2.98 -31.80
N THR A 237 -13.09 -3.75 -30.86
CA THR A 237 -13.99 -3.20 -29.87
C THR A 237 -13.13 -2.32 -28.99
N LYS A 238 -13.25 -1.00 -29.18
CA LYS A 238 -12.54 0.02 -28.42
C LYS A 238 -12.83 -0.22 -26.93
N LYS A 239 -11.95 -0.95 -26.25
CA LYS A 239 -12.08 -1.22 -24.83
C LYS A 239 -11.86 0.10 -24.12
N ASP A 240 -12.81 0.52 -23.29
CA ASP A 240 -12.68 1.77 -22.56
C ASP A 240 -11.35 1.79 -21.78
N PRO A 241 -10.64 2.94 -21.74
CA PRO A 241 -9.44 3.08 -20.93
C PRO A 241 -9.71 2.65 -19.47
N PRO A 242 -8.78 1.92 -18.83
CA PRO A 242 -9.04 1.40 -17.49
C PRO A 242 -9.21 2.53 -16.48
N LEU A 243 -10.00 2.24 -15.44
CA LEU A 243 -10.06 3.11 -14.26
C LEU A 243 -8.75 2.96 -13.49
N VAL A 244 -8.08 4.08 -13.23
CA VAL A 244 -6.79 4.13 -12.53
C VAL A 244 -6.87 5.01 -11.30
N ARG A 245 -6.29 4.54 -10.19
CA ARG A 245 -6.14 5.28 -8.95
C ARG A 245 -4.67 5.34 -8.56
N ILE A 246 -4.13 6.54 -8.41
CA ILE A 246 -2.80 6.74 -7.82
C ILE A 246 -2.98 7.01 -6.33
N HIS A 247 -2.62 6.01 -5.53
CA HIS A 247 -2.76 6.02 -4.09
C HIS A 247 -1.40 6.21 -3.43
N SER A 248 -1.28 7.20 -2.55
CA SER A 248 -0.11 7.36 -1.70
C SER A 248 -0.40 6.64 -0.39
N GLU A 249 0.49 5.75 0.02
CA GLU A 249 0.43 5.03 1.30
C GLU A 249 0.06 5.96 2.46
N CYS A 250 -0.88 5.50 3.27
CA CYS A 250 -1.31 6.12 4.51
C CYS A 250 -1.63 5.03 5.53
N TYR A 251 -0.60 4.54 6.19
CA TYR A 251 -0.67 3.51 7.24
C TYR A 251 -1.75 3.80 8.28
N THR A 252 -1.82 5.06 8.75
CA THR A 252 -2.80 5.43 9.77
C THR A 252 -4.24 5.29 9.30
N GLY A 253 -4.53 5.69 8.05
CA GLY A 253 -5.89 5.63 7.52
C GLY A 253 -6.28 4.24 7.03
N GLU A 254 -5.33 3.48 6.50
CA GLU A 254 -5.57 2.20 5.83
C GLU A 254 -5.53 1.00 6.78
N THR A 255 -4.65 1.03 7.79
CA THR A 255 -4.39 -0.14 8.63
C THR A 255 -4.97 0.00 10.03
N VAL A 256 -4.94 1.21 10.61
CA VAL A 256 -5.37 1.46 12.00
C VAL A 256 -6.66 2.29 12.08
N TRP A 257 -7.41 2.36 10.98
CA TRP A 257 -8.75 2.96 10.91
C TRP A 257 -8.83 4.41 11.43
N SER A 258 -7.78 5.20 11.20
CA SER A 258 -7.71 6.57 11.70
C SER A 258 -8.82 7.44 11.16
N ALA A 259 -9.56 8.09 12.07
CA ALA A 259 -10.54 9.12 11.74
C ALA A 259 -9.92 10.51 11.53
N ARG A 260 -8.61 10.62 11.28
CA ARG A 260 -7.96 11.90 10.92
C ARG A 260 -7.94 12.17 9.42
N CYS A 261 -8.12 11.13 8.61
CA CYS A 261 -8.11 11.23 7.16
C CYS A 261 -9.04 10.20 6.52
N ASP A 262 -9.40 10.41 5.26
CA ASP A 262 -10.26 9.53 4.47
C ASP A 262 -9.48 8.53 3.60
N CYS A 263 -8.18 8.33 3.84
CA CYS A 263 -7.32 7.55 2.95
C CYS A 263 -7.72 6.08 2.83
N GLY A 264 -8.11 5.43 3.94
CA GLY A 264 -8.60 4.04 3.92
C GLY A 264 -9.86 3.90 3.08
N GLU A 265 -10.85 4.77 3.32
CA GLU A 265 -12.11 4.80 2.56
C GLU A 265 -11.89 5.02 1.06
N GLN A 266 -10.94 5.88 0.70
CA GLN A 266 -10.61 6.12 -0.70
C GLN A 266 -9.96 4.89 -1.37
N LEU A 267 -9.16 4.11 -0.63
CA LEU A 267 -8.58 2.88 -1.14
C LEU A 267 -9.65 1.82 -1.36
N ASP A 268 -10.52 1.63 -0.37
CA ASP A 268 -11.63 0.67 -0.41
C ASP A 268 -12.63 1.00 -1.52
N GLU A 269 -13.00 2.28 -1.68
CA GLU A 269 -13.91 2.71 -2.73
C GLU A 269 -13.30 2.52 -4.13
N ALA A 270 -11.99 2.78 -4.30
CA ALA A 270 -11.31 2.51 -5.56
C ALA A 270 -11.35 1.02 -5.90
N ALA A 271 -11.02 0.15 -4.94
CA ALA A 271 -11.08 -1.29 -5.12
C ALA A 271 -12.51 -1.77 -5.44
N ARG A 272 -13.51 -1.23 -4.74
CA ARG A 272 -14.93 -1.53 -4.97
C ARG A 272 -15.34 -1.16 -6.40
N LEU A 273 -15.04 0.06 -6.86
CA LEU A 273 -15.39 0.53 -8.20
C LEU A 273 -14.75 -0.33 -9.30
N MET A 274 -13.48 -0.70 -9.14
CA MET A 274 -12.74 -1.53 -10.09
C MET A 274 -13.16 -3.01 -10.07
N SER A 275 -13.82 -3.45 -8.99
CA SER A 275 -14.32 -4.82 -8.85
C SER A 275 -15.77 -4.99 -9.32
N LEU A 276 -16.47 -3.91 -9.66
CA LEU A 276 -17.87 -3.98 -10.10
C LEU A 276 -18.02 -4.83 -11.38
N PRO A 277 -19.09 -5.63 -11.49
CA PRO A 277 -19.41 -6.35 -12.72
C PRO A 277 -19.50 -5.37 -13.90
N GLY A 278 -18.87 -5.72 -15.03
CA GLY A 278 -18.87 -4.88 -16.23
C GLY A 278 -17.98 -3.63 -16.17
N SER A 279 -17.24 -3.38 -15.09
CA SER A 279 -16.33 -2.23 -14.97
C SER A 279 -15.13 -2.27 -15.94
N GLY A 280 -14.83 -3.46 -16.49
CA GLY A 280 -13.63 -3.71 -17.30
C GLY A 280 -12.34 -3.89 -16.48
N GLY A 281 -12.44 -3.84 -15.14
CA GLY A 281 -11.30 -3.89 -14.23
C GLY A 281 -10.70 -2.53 -13.94
N GLY A 282 -9.44 -2.50 -13.49
CA GLY A 282 -8.75 -1.26 -13.17
C GLY A 282 -7.39 -1.46 -12.49
N ILE A 283 -6.71 -0.36 -12.19
CA ILE A 283 -5.38 -0.35 -11.59
C ILE A 283 -5.33 0.63 -10.42
N ILE A 284 -4.89 0.16 -9.25
CA ILE A 284 -4.44 1.03 -8.16
C ILE A 284 -2.92 1.00 -8.15
N ILE A 285 -2.29 2.12 -8.50
CA ILE A 285 -0.86 2.32 -8.26
C ILE A 285 -0.69 2.76 -6.82
N TYR A 286 -0.17 1.86 -5.99
CA TYR A 286 0.07 2.08 -4.56
C TYR A 286 1.53 2.47 -4.34
N LEU A 287 1.75 3.76 -4.11
CA LEU A 287 3.07 4.34 -3.92
C LEU A 287 3.40 4.43 -2.42
N ARG A 288 4.53 3.83 -2.01
CA ARG A 288 5.03 3.82 -0.63
C ARG A 288 5.70 5.14 -0.20
N GLN A 289 4.92 6.21 -0.29
CA GLN A 289 5.31 7.60 -0.02
C GLN A 289 4.48 8.21 1.11
N GLU A 290 4.53 7.55 2.27
CA GLU A 290 3.85 7.97 3.50
C GLU A 290 4.10 9.43 3.87
N GLY A 291 3.10 10.07 4.48
CA GLY A 291 3.20 11.44 4.99
C GLY A 291 3.33 12.49 3.91
N ARG A 292 3.00 12.19 2.64
CA ARG A 292 3.32 13.04 1.48
C ARG A 292 4.82 13.11 1.20
N GLY A 293 5.53 12.00 1.42
CA GLY A 293 6.95 11.85 1.14
C GLY A 293 7.87 12.13 2.34
N ILE A 294 7.36 12.64 3.46
CA ILE A 294 8.16 12.90 4.67
C ILE A 294 8.32 11.67 5.57
N GLY A 295 7.54 10.61 5.33
CA GLY A 295 7.55 9.38 6.12
C GLY A 295 6.63 9.39 7.35
N LEU A 296 6.46 8.21 7.96
CA LEU A 296 5.52 8.00 9.06
C LEU A 296 5.90 8.76 10.33
N GLY A 297 7.18 8.74 10.72
CA GLY A 297 7.64 9.40 11.95
C GLY A 297 7.36 10.89 11.94
N GLU A 298 7.68 11.58 10.84
CA GLU A 298 7.44 13.02 10.68
C GLU A 298 5.94 13.34 10.58
N LYS A 299 5.15 12.46 9.96
CA LYS A 299 3.68 12.57 9.97
C LYS A 299 3.11 12.52 11.39
N LEU A 300 3.60 11.62 12.25
CA LEU A 300 3.15 11.54 13.64
C LEU A 300 3.58 12.76 14.46
N LYS A 301 4.75 13.34 14.19
CA LYS A 301 5.13 14.64 14.78
C LYS A 301 4.19 15.76 14.32
N ALA A 302 3.84 15.80 13.03
CA ALA A 302 2.92 16.79 12.49
C ALA A 302 1.51 16.64 13.11
N TYR A 303 1.11 15.42 13.44
CA TYR A 303 -0.12 15.12 14.18
C TYR A 303 -0.11 15.72 15.59
N ASN A 304 1.00 15.57 16.33
CA ASN A 304 1.12 16.19 17.65
C ASN A 304 1.03 17.73 17.56
N LEU A 305 1.65 18.35 16.55
CA LEU A 305 1.54 19.80 16.34
C LEU A 305 0.12 20.23 15.97
N GLN A 306 -0.62 19.39 15.25
CA GLN A 306 -2.03 19.64 14.95
C GLN A 306 -2.92 19.56 16.19
N ASP A 307 -2.65 18.60 17.07
CA ASP A 307 -3.35 18.48 18.36
C ASP A 307 -3.02 19.65 19.29
N LEU A 308 -1.87 20.31 19.08
CA LEU A 308 -1.51 21.59 19.73
C LEU A 308 -2.10 22.83 19.04
N GLY A 309 -2.88 22.65 17.96
CA GLY A 309 -3.65 23.72 17.30
C GLY A 309 -3.07 24.23 15.98
N SER A 310 -1.94 23.70 15.49
CA SER A 310 -1.43 24.06 14.16
C SER A 310 -2.28 23.43 13.06
N ASP A 311 -2.45 24.08 11.92
CA ASP A 311 -3.03 23.38 10.77
C ASP A 311 -2.02 22.45 10.07
N THR A 312 -2.47 21.69 9.07
CA THR A 312 -1.60 20.73 8.36
C THR A 312 -0.43 21.40 7.63
N VAL A 313 -0.60 22.61 7.09
CA VAL A 313 0.48 23.33 6.39
C VAL A 313 1.46 23.90 7.41
N GLU A 314 0.95 24.54 8.46
CA GLU A 314 1.74 25.10 9.55
C GLU A 314 2.59 24.03 10.24
N ALA A 315 1.99 22.87 10.58
CA ALA A 315 2.70 21.76 11.20
C ALA A 315 3.88 21.27 10.34
N ASN A 316 3.72 21.19 9.01
CA ASN A 316 4.81 20.79 8.12
C ASN A 316 5.90 21.86 8.06
N LEU A 317 5.53 23.15 8.01
CA LEU A 317 6.50 24.25 8.00
C LEU A 317 7.30 24.32 9.30
N LEU A 318 6.67 24.09 10.45
CA LEU A 318 7.33 24.00 11.75
C LEU A 318 8.36 22.85 11.79
N LEU A 319 8.05 21.74 11.13
CA LEU A 319 8.98 20.60 10.96
C LEU A 319 9.98 20.80 9.81
N ARG A 320 9.98 21.98 9.15
CA ARG A 320 10.83 22.33 8.00
C ARG A 320 10.66 21.42 6.78
N HIS A 321 9.47 20.83 6.64
CA HIS A 321 9.10 20.01 5.48
C HIS A 321 8.32 20.83 4.45
N PRO A 322 8.41 20.49 3.15
CA PRO A 322 7.50 21.05 2.15
C PRO A 322 6.07 20.54 2.39
N ALA A 323 5.07 21.31 1.93
CA ALA A 323 3.66 20.90 2.06
C ALA A 323 3.28 19.62 1.28
N ASP A 324 4.06 19.29 0.24
CA ASP A 324 3.98 18.06 -0.54
C ASP A 324 5.34 17.76 -1.18
N ALA A 325 5.99 16.66 -0.80
CA ALA A 325 7.27 16.22 -1.35
C ALA A 325 7.14 15.13 -2.43
N ARG A 326 5.91 14.76 -2.80
CA ARG A 326 5.65 13.60 -3.65
C ARG A 326 6.04 13.83 -5.10
N SER A 327 6.55 12.76 -5.71
CA SER A 327 6.74 12.62 -7.16
C SER A 327 5.74 11.60 -7.69
N TYR A 328 5.18 11.86 -8.88
CA TYR A 328 4.27 10.93 -9.56
C TYR A 328 4.89 10.32 -10.83
N GLY A 329 6.17 10.60 -11.10
CA GLY A 329 6.89 10.00 -12.21
C GLY A 329 6.95 8.48 -12.10
N LEU A 330 7.11 7.96 -10.88
CA LEU A 330 7.08 6.51 -10.64
C LEU A 330 5.74 5.87 -11.01
N ALA A 331 4.61 6.53 -10.72
CA ALA A 331 3.30 6.03 -11.15
C ALA A 331 3.15 6.02 -12.68
N THR A 332 3.68 7.05 -13.34
CA THR A 332 3.68 7.14 -14.81
C THR A 332 4.47 5.96 -15.42
N ALA A 333 5.68 5.71 -14.91
CA ALA A 333 6.54 4.62 -15.37
C ALA A 333 5.90 3.23 -15.13
N MET A 334 5.28 3.02 -13.96
CA MET A 334 4.57 1.77 -13.66
C MET A 334 3.37 1.54 -14.60
N LEU A 335 2.63 2.60 -14.94
CA LEU A 335 1.51 2.49 -15.90
C LEU A 335 1.98 2.15 -17.31
N GLN A 336 3.08 2.76 -17.77
CA GLN A 336 3.70 2.40 -19.06
C GLN A 336 4.15 0.94 -19.08
N ASP A 337 4.78 0.47 -18.00
CA ASP A 337 5.19 -0.93 -17.91
C ASP A 337 3.98 -1.89 -17.95
N LEU A 338 2.85 -1.51 -17.36
CA LEU A 338 1.56 -2.21 -17.46
C LEU A 338 0.88 -2.07 -18.83
N GLY A 339 1.54 -1.44 -19.81
CA GLY A 339 1.04 -1.28 -21.18
C GLY A 339 -0.10 -0.27 -21.30
N GLN A 340 -0.19 0.70 -20.38
CA GLN A 340 -1.23 1.72 -20.41
C GLN A 340 -0.72 2.99 -21.10
N GLU A 341 -1.52 3.51 -22.04
CA GLU A 341 -1.29 4.79 -22.72
C GLU A 341 -2.43 5.77 -22.42
N GLU A 342 -3.66 5.28 -22.35
CA GLU A 342 -4.86 6.08 -22.05
C GLU A 342 -5.50 5.57 -20.76
N ILE A 343 -5.95 6.47 -19.88
CA ILE A 343 -6.57 6.11 -18.60
C ILE A 343 -7.78 6.97 -18.25
N ARG A 344 -8.65 6.45 -17.37
CA ARG A 344 -9.62 7.24 -16.61
C ARG A 344 -9.13 7.39 -15.18
N LEU A 345 -8.82 8.61 -14.74
CA LEU A 345 -8.13 8.84 -13.47
C LEU A 345 -9.11 9.15 -12.34
N LEU A 346 -9.13 8.32 -11.31
CA LEU A 346 -9.94 8.48 -10.09
C LEU A 346 -9.26 9.44 -9.09
N THR A 347 -9.52 10.74 -9.22
CA THR A 347 -8.88 11.80 -8.42
C THR A 347 -9.74 13.06 -8.28
N ASN A 348 -9.55 13.76 -7.16
CA ASN A 348 -9.97 15.16 -6.99
C ASN A 348 -8.79 16.13 -6.93
N ASN A 349 -7.56 15.62 -6.92
CA ASN A 349 -6.39 16.49 -6.97
C ASN A 349 -6.10 16.86 -8.44
N PRO A 350 -6.26 18.13 -8.83
CA PRO A 350 -5.95 18.58 -10.19
C PRO A 350 -4.47 18.37 -10.55
N ASP A 351 -3.57 18.59 -9.59
CA ASP A 351 -2.12 18.44 -9.80
C ASP A 351 -1.75 16.99 -10.16
N LYS A 352 -2.51 16.00 -9.64
CA LYS A 352 -2.31 14.58 -10.00
C LYS A 352 -2.66 14.30 -11.46
N VAL A 353 -3.64 15.00 -12.04
CA VAL A 353 -4.04 14.80 -13.43
C VAL A 353 -2.87 15.11 -14.34
N ARG A 354 -2.28 16.30 -14.20
CA ARG A 354 -1.13 16.68 -15.04
C ARG A 354 0.15 15.94 -14.67
N ALA A 355 0.35 15.60 -13.39
CA ALA A 355 1.57 14.91 -12.97
C ALA A 355 1.68 13.47 -13.47
N VAL A 356 0.56 12.73 -13.60
CA VAL A 356 0.58 11.36 -14.12
C VAL A 356 0.76 11.28 -15.63
N GLU A 357 0.42 12.35 -16.37
CA GLU A 357 0.66 12.34 -17.82
C GLU A 357 2.15 12.25 -18.14
N GLY A 358 3.02 12.65 -17.19
CA GLY A 358 4.45 12.65 -17.37
C GLY A 358 4.97 13.85 -18.20
N PRO A 359 6.30 13.99 -18.30
CA PRO A 359 6.92 15.11 -19.00
C PRO A 359 6.57 15.16 -20.49
N ASN A 360 6.43 14.01 -21.14
CA ASN A 360 6.20 13.89 -22.58
C ASN A 360 4.78 13.40 -22.93
N ARG A 361 3.85 13.38 -21.97
CA ARG A 361 2.50 12.80 -22.14
C ARG A 361 2.55 11.31 -22.43
N GLU A 362 3.42 10.62 -21.71
CA GLU A 362 3.53 9.17 -21.67
C GLU A 362 2.20 8.49 -21.35
N ILE A 363 1.37 9.14 -20.54
CA ILE A 363 0.00 8.73 -20.24
C ILE A 363 -0.95 9.87 -20.63
N VAL A 364 -2.11 9.53 -21.18
CA VAL A 364 -3.19 10.44 -21.54
C VAL A 364 -4.38 10.19 -20.62
N VAL A 365 -4.74 11.19 -19.82
CA VAL A 365 -5.96 11.12 -19.00
C VAL A 365 -7.16 11.52 -19.85
N LYS A 366 -7.99 10.55 -20.26
CA LYS A 366 -9.20 10.84 -21.05
C LYS A 366 -10.31 11.43 -20.22
N GLU A 367 -10.47 10.91 -19.02
CA GLU A 367 -11.52 11.33 -18.11
C GLU A 367 -10.99 11.38 -16.68
N ARG A 368 -11.47 12.35 -15.92
CA ARG A 368 -11.37 12.39 -14.47
C ARG A 368 -12.64 11.83 -13.86
N VAL A 369 -12.49 10.83 -13.02
CA VAL A 369 -13.57 10.30 -12.19
C VAL A 369 -13.43 10.90 -10.78
N PRO A 370 -14.45 11.62 -10.26
CA PRO A 370 -14.39 12.18 -8.92
C PRO A 370 -14.35 11.12 -7.82
N MET A 371 -13.51 11.30 -6.81
CA MET A 371 -13.45 10.46 -5.61
C MET A 371 -14.26 11.12 -4.49
N ILE A 372 -15.56 10.91 -4.46
CA ILE A 372 -16.43 11.61 -3.49
C ILE A 372 -16.35 10.91 -2.12
N PRO A 373 -16.04 11.63 -1.02
CA PRO A 373 -16.04 11.06 0.32
C PRO A 373 -17.36 10.35 0.63
N LEU A 374 -17.28 9.15 1.21
CA LEU A 374 -18.45 8.32 1.53
C LEU A 374 -19.45 9.07 2.40
N ALA A 375 -18.96 9.80 3.40
CA ALA A 375 -19.78 10.56 4.34
C ALA A 375 -20.68 11.62 3.67
N TRP A 376 -20.29 12.13 2.49
CA TRP A 376 -21.03 13.18 1.77
C TRP A 376 -22.09 12.63 0.79
N ARG A 377 -22.15 11.30 0.61
CA ARG A 377 -23.10 10.67 -0.32
C ARG A 377 -24.48 10.39 0.29
N GLY A 378 -24.81 10.99 1.44
CA GLY A 378 -26.12 10.88 2.08
C GLY A 378 -26.50 9.47 2.57
N LYS A 379 -25.57 8.50 2.58
CA LYS A 379 -25.80 7.12 3.03
C LYS A 379 -25.26 6.90 4.46
N THR A 380 -25.80 5.88 5.13
CA THR A 380 -25.17 5.25 6.30
C THR A 380 -23.79 4.72 5.90
N GLY A 381 -22.76 5.01 6.71
CA GLY A 381 -21.34 4.77 6.38
C GLY A 381 -20.56 6.07 6.14
N GLY A 382 -19.23 5.96 5.99
CA GLY A 382 -18.34 7.12 5.93
C GLY A 382 -17.77 7.52 7.29
N ILE A 383 -16.48 7.84 7.36
CA ILE A 383 -15.84 8.42 8.54
C ILE A 383 -16.40 9.83 8.73
N ARG A 384 -17.10 10.04 9.84
CA ARG A 384 -17.58 11.35 10.28
C ARG A 384 -16.85 11.73 11.56
N SER A 385 -15.96 12.69 11.46
CA SER A 385 -15.22 13.26 12.59
C SER A 385 -14.88 14.72 12.31
N GLN A 386 -14.59 15.48 13.36
CA GLN A 386 -14.15 16.87 13.21
C GLN A 386 -12.80 16.93 12.50
N GLU A 387 -11.92 15.96 12.76
CA GLU A 387 -10.58 15.84 12.21
C GLU A 387 -10.61 15.58 10.70
N VAL A 388 -11.44 14.63 10.21
CA VAL A 388 -11.63 14.44 8.76
C VAL A 388 -12.20 15.70 8.12
N GLY A 389 -13.15 16.37 8.78
CA GLY A 389 -13.72 17.63 8.30
C GLY A 389 -12.65 18.71 8.10
N GLY A 390 -11.82 18.96 9.12
CA GLY A 390 -10.71 19.93 9.04
C GLY A 390 -9.67 19.56 7.98
N TYR A 391 -9.37 18.28 7.84
CA TYR A 391 -8.47 17.77 6.80
C TYR A 391 -9.01 17.98 5.38
N LEU A 392 -10.28 17.65 5.13
CA LEU A 392 -10.94 17.86 3.84
C LEU A 392 -11.06 19.34 3.50
N LYS A 393 -11.41 20.17 4.49
CA LYS A 393 -11.43 21.64 4.35
C LYS A 393 -10.06 22.17 3.90
N THR A 394 -8.98 21.72 4.54
CA THR A 394 -7.61 22.09 4.17
C THR A 394 -7.27 21.68 2.73
N LYS A 395 -7.68 20.48 2.30
CA LYS A 395 -7.48 20.01 0.91
C LYS A 395 -8.17 20.91 -0.11
N ILE A 396 -9.38 21.38 0.19
CA ILE A 396 -10.18 22.22 -0.71
C ILE A 396 -9.61 23.64 -0.72
N GLU A 397 -9.57 24.29 0.45
CA GLU A 397 -9.28 25.72 0.58
C GLU A 397 -7.81 26.05 0.32
N LYS A 398 -6.88 25.24 0.86
CA LYS A 398 -5.44 25.54 0.79
C LYS A 398 -4.73 24.80 -0.33
N MET A 399 -5.27 23.66 -0.77
CA MET A 399 -4.62 22.78 -1.76
C MET A 399 -5.38 22.65 -3.08
N GLY A 400 -6.50 23.37 -3.25
CA GLY A 400 -7.20 23.47 -4.52
C GLY A 400 -7.82 22.17 -5.03
N HIS A 401 -8.17 21.23 -4.14
CA HIS A 401 -8.84 19.99 -4.56
C HIS A 401 -10.23 20.30 -5.14
N MET A 402 -10.59 19.61 -6.24
CA MET A 402 -11.85 19.75 -6.96
C MET A 402 -12.99 18.98 -6.26
N LEU A 403 -13.20 19.29 -4.99
CA LEU A 403 -14.33 18.83 -4.20
C LEU A 403 -15.18 20.05 -3.87
N GLN A 404 -16.45 20.03 -4.26
CA GLN A 404 -17.43 20.94 -3.68
C GLN A 404 -17.82 20.34 -2.32
N MET A 405 -17.72 21.13 -1.24
CA MET A 405 -18.36 20.74 0.01
C MET A 405 -19.85 20.63 -0.30
N GLY A 406 -20.43 19.44 -0.10
CA GLY A 406 -21.88 19.29 -0.19
C GLY A 406 -22.48 20.20 0.86
N ASP A 407 -23.49 20.98 0.48
CA ASP A 407 -24.31 21.72 1.44
C ASP A 407 -24.80 20.72 2.49
N ALA A 408 -24.35 20.93 3.73
CA ALA A 408 -24.52 20.03 4.87
C ALA A 408 -25.99 19.83 5.23
#